data_AF-A0AAU0F2B9-F1
#
_entry.id   AF-A0AAU0F2B9-F1
#
_cell.length_a   1.000
_cell.length_b   1.000
_cell.length_c   1.000
_cell.angle_alpha   90.00
_cell.angle_beta   90.00
_cell.angle_gamma   90.00
#
_symmetry.space_group_name_H-M   'P 1'
#
loop_
_entity.id
_entity.type
_entity.pdbx_description
1 polymer ?
#
loop_
_entity_poly.entity_id
_entity_poly.type
_entity_poly.pdbx_seq_one_letter_code
_entity_poly.pdbx_strand_id
1 'polypeptide(L)'
;MNKIPSVDLRDFLSDDPARKQKFVNEIGRAYEEIGFVALKGHFLDDELVEDLYEEVKNFFNLPVKPKVSMKYQELVGKEVM
;
A
#
# COMPACT_ATOMS: atom_id res chain seq x y z
N MET A 1 4.94 -20.93 7.16
CA MET A 1 5.04 -19.66 6.42
C MET A 1 3.72 -18.92 6.60
N ASN A 2 3.71 -17.85 7.38
CA ASN A 2 2.53 -16.98 7.48
C ASN A 2 2.51 -16.09 6.23
N LYS A 3 1.69 -16.46 5.24
CA LYS A 3 1.48 -15.61 4.05
C LYS A 3 0.58 -14.45 4.44
N ILE A 4 0.90 -13.24 3.99
CA ILE A 4 0.00 -12.09 4.12
C ILE A 4 -1.32 -12.45 3.43
N PRO A 5 -2.47 -12.33 4.13
CA PRO A 5 -3.77 -12.59 3.54
C PRO A 5 -3.98 -11.70 2.31
N SER A 6 -4.50 -12.28 1.23
CA SER A 6 -4.86 -11.52 0.04
C SER A 6 -6.35 -11.64 -0.21
N VAL A 7 -7.00 -10.50 -0.40
CA VAL A 7 -8.44 -10.38 -0.67
C VAL A 7 -8.66 -9.65 -1.99
N ASP A 8 -9.83 -9.84 -2.59
CA ASP A 8 -10.20 -9.23 -3.87
C ASP A 8 -11.38 -8.28 -3.69
N LEU A 9 -11.18 -7.00 -3.99
CA LEU A 9 -12.22 -5.97 -3.83
C LEU A 9 -13.48 -6.28 -4.66
N ARG A 10 -13.33 -7.04 -5.75
CA ARG A 10 -14.46 -7.47 -6.59
C ARG A 10 -15.42 -8.39 -5.85
N ASP A 11 -14.98 -9.10 -4.81
CA ASP A 11 -15.88 -9.89 -3.96
C ASP A 11 -16.80 -8.99 -3.12
N PHE A 12 -16.30 -7.85 -2.64
CA PHE A 12 -17.10 -6.87 -1.90
C PHE A 12 -18.11 -6.13 -2.78
N LEU A 13 -17.74 -5.88 -4.04
CA LEU A 13 -18.57 -5.15 -5.00
C LEU A 13 -19.53 -6.04 -5.78
N SER A 14 -19.36 -7.37 -5.70
CA SER A 14 -20.25 -8.36 -6.30
C SER A 14 -21.67 -8.26 -5.76
N ASP A 15 -22.70 -8.45 -6.58
CA ASP A 15 -24.09 -8.51 -6.09
C ASP A 15 -24.40 -9.76 -5.25
N ASP A 16 -23.54 -10.78 -5.29
CA ASP A 16 -23.62 -11.98 -4.47
C ASP A 16 -23.33 -11.68 -2.97
N PRO A 17 -24.33 -11.81 -2.07
CA PRO A 17 -24.14 -11.57 -0.63
C PRO A 17 -23.11 -12.48 0.03
N ALA A 18 -22.94 -13.72 -0.45
CA ALA A 18 -21.98 -14.66 0.12
C ALA A 18 -20.54 -14.22 -0.17
N ARG A 19 -20.28 -13.70 -1.38
CA ARG A 19 -18.98 -13.12 -1.75
C ARG A 19 -18.67 -11.87 -0.93
N LYS A 20 -19.65 -10.98 -0.73
CA LYS A 20 -19.48 -9.81 0.15
C LYS A 20 -19.11 -10.23 1.56
N GLN A 21 -19.85 -11.18 2.13
CA GLN A 21 -19.61 -11.63 3.50
C GLN A 21 -18.25 -12.31 3.67
N LYS A 22 -17.84 -13.11 2.68
CA LYS A 22 -16.49 -13.71 2.65
C LYS A 22 -15.41 -12.64 2.70
N PHE A 23 -15.50 -11.60 1.85
CA PHE A 23 -14.54 -10.49 1.86
C PHE A 23 -14.48 -9.80 3.23
N VAL A 24 -15.64 -9.48 3.82
CA VAL A 24 -15.73 -8.83 5.15
C VAL A 24 -15.08 -9.68 6.24
N ASN A 25 -15.30 -10.99 6.24
CA ASN A 25 -14.69 -11.89 7.22
C ASN A 25 -13.17 -12.00 7.03
N GLU A 26 -12.70 -12.10 5.80
CA GLU A 26 -11.28 -12.24 5.49
C GLU A 26 -10.50 -10.96 5.81
N ILE A 27 -11.07 -9.79 5.50
CA ILE A 27 -10.42 -8.51 5.80
C ILE A 27 -10.39 -8.22 7.31
N GLY A 28 -11.48 -8.52 8.02
CA GLY A 28 -11.55 -8.39 9.48
C GLY A 28 -10.49 -9.24 10.16
N ARG A 29 -10.42 -10.54 9.81
CA ARG A 29 -9.41 -11.45 10.36
C ARG A 29 -7.99 -11.00 10.04
N ALA A 30 -7.73 -10.51 8.83
CA ALA A 30 -6.39 -10.04 8.45
C ALA A 30 -5.93 -8.86 9.33
N TYR A 31 -6.83 -7.92 9.64
CA TYR A 31 -6.52 -6.81 10.52
C TYR A 31 -6.38 -7.21 11.99
N GLU A 32 -7.17 -8.18 12.47
CA GLU A 32 -7.08 -8.68 13.85
C GLU A 32 -5.80 -9.49 14.10
N GLU A 33 -5.38 -10.33 13.15
CA GLU A 33 -4.28 -11.27 13.36
C GLU A 33 -2.91 -10.69 12.99
N ILE A 34 -2.83 -9.93 11.89
CA ILE A 34 -1.56 -9.52 11.26
C ILE A 34 -1.46 -8.00 11.14
N GLY A 35 -2.60 -7.31 11.03
CA GLY A 35 -2.64 -5.85 10.79
C GLY A 35 -2.39 -5.45 9.33
N PHE A 36 -2.20 -6.42 8.43
CA PHE A 36 -1.90 -6.19 7.01
C PHE A 36 -2.70 -7.11 6.10
N VAL A 37 -3.07 -6.59 4.92
CA VAL A 37 -3.77 -7.33 3.87
C VAL A 37 -3.28 -6.88 2.50
N ALA A 38 -3.13 -7.83 1.57
CA ALA A 38 -2.85 -7.55 0.17
C ALA A 38 -4.17 -7.49 -0.62
N LEU A 39 -4.57 -6.28 -1.03
CA LEU A 39 -5.80 -6.05 -1.79
C LEU A 39 -5.54 -6.24 -3.30
N LYS A 40 -6.45 -6.94 -3.99
CA LYS A 40 -6.50 -7.06 -5.45
C LYS A 40 -7.78 -6.42 -5.99
N GLY A 41 -7.80 -6.15 -7.30
CA GLY A 41 -8.97 -5.57 -7.96
C GLY A 41 -9.23 -4.12 -7.51
N HIS A 42 -8.17 -3.38 -7.13
CA HIS A 42 -8.22 -2.02 -6.60
C HIS A 42 -8.38 -0.93 -7.68
N PHE A 43 -8.80 -1.29 -8.89
CA PHE A 43 -9.09 -0.39 -10.02
C PHE A 43 -7.94 0.52 -10.49
N LEU A 44 -6.72 0.28 -10.01
CA LEU A 44 -5.54 0.88 -10.62
C LEU A 44 -5.18 -0.03 -11.79
N ASP A 45 -5.31 0.49 -13.00
CA ASP A 45 -4.79 -0.18 -14.18
C ASP A 45 -3.25 -0.17 -14.19
N ASP A 46 -2.68 -1.05 -14.99
CA ASP A 46 -1.23 -1.27 -15.01
C ASP A 46 -0.48 -0.02 -15.52
N GLU A 47 -1.10 0.76 -16.42
CA GLU A 47 -0.54 2.01 -16.97
C GLU A 47 -0.40 3.07 -15.86
N LEU A 48 -1.45 3.32 -15.08
CA LEU A 48 -1.41 4.26 -13.96
C LEU A 48 -0.40 3.85 -12.88
N VAL A 49 -0.23 2.54 -12.65
CA VAL A 49 0.77 2.03 -11.72
C VAL A 49 2.18 2.29 -12.26
N GLU A 50 2.43 2.03 -13.54
CA GLU A 50 3.71 2.27 -14.19
C GLU A 50 4.08 3.77 -14.15
N ASP A 51 3.14 4.64 -14.53
CA ASP A 51 3.29 6.10 -14.49
C ASP A 51 3.61 6.58 -13.07
N LEU A 52 2.91 6.07 -12.05
CA LEU A 52 3.19 6.42 -10.66
C LEU A 52 4.61 6.04 -10.26
N TYR A 53 5.08 4.84 -10.64
CA TYR A 53 6.43 4.42 -10.34
C TYR A 53 7.48 5.24 -11.10
N GLU A 54 7.19 5.68 -12.32
CA GLU A 54 8.05 6.59 -13.07
C GLU A 54 8.15 7.95 -12.39
N GLU A 55 7.03 8.56 -12.02
CA GLU A 55 7.00 9.87 -11.37
C GLU A 55 7.70 9.85 -10.00
N VAL A 56 7.54 8.78 -9.22
CA VAL A 56 8.28 8.59 -7.97
C VAL A 56 9.79 8.53 -8.24
N LYS A 57 10.24 7.77 -9.24
CA LYS A 57 11.66 7.70 -9.61
C LYS A 57 12.19 9.07 -10.07
N ASN A 58 11.43 9.77 -10.91
CA ASN A 58 11.78 11.09 -11.41
C ASN A 58 11.96 12.08 -10.27
N PHE A 59 11.04 12.10 -9.30
CA PHE A 59 11.12 12.94 -8.12
C PHE A 59 12.40 12.68 -7.29
N PHE A 60 12.71 11.42 -7.00
CA PHE A 60 13.90 11.07 -6.21
C PHE A 60 15.22 11.22 -6.98
N ASN A 61 15.18 11.32 -8.30
CA ASN A 61 16.34 11.62 -9.15
C ASN A 61 16.65 13.12 -9.25
N LEU A 62 15.80 14.01 -8.72
CA LEU A 62 16.05 15.44 -8.74
C LEU A 62 17.34 15.80 -7.95
N PRO A 63 18.13 16.79 -8.42
CA PRO A 63 19.32 17.22 -7.70
C PRO A 63 18.97 17.72 -6.29
N VAL A 64 19.54 17.07 -5.28
CA VAL A 64 19.30 17.45 -3.89
C VAL A 64 20.04 18.76 -3.60
N LYS A 65 19.29 19.84 -3.35
CA LYS A 65 19.89 21.09 -2.85
C LYS A 65 20.48 20.85 -1.45
N PRO A 66 21.72 21.28 -1.15
CA PRO A 66 22.43 20.92 0.09
C PRO A 66 21.66 21.19 1.40
N LYS A 67 20.78 22.19 1.43
CA LYS A 67 19.99 22.54 2.63
C LYS A 67 18.88 21.55 2.97
N VAL A 68 18.34 20.81 1.99
CA VAL A 68 17.24 19.85 2.22
C VAL A 68 17.78 18.53 2.75
N SER A 69 18.96 18.09 2.29
CA SER A 69 19.58 16.84 2.79
C SER A 69 20.00 16.94 4.26
N MET A 70 20.52 18.09 4.70
CA MET A 70 20.90 18.32 6.11
C MET A 70 19.69 18.24 7.05
N LYS A 71 18.55 18.83 6.65
CA LYS A 71 17.32 18.81 7.46
C LYS A 71 16.70 17.41 7.53
N TYR A 72 16.84 16.59 6.47
CA TYR A 72 16.38 15.20 6.49
C TYR A 72 17.23 14.35 7.44
N GLN A 73 18.56 14.53 7.48
CA GLN A 73 19.43 13.82 8.43
C GLN A 73 19.15 14.20 9.90
N GLU A 74 18.88 15.48 10.18
CA GLU A 74 18.48 15.92 11.53
C GLU A 74 17.14 15.34 11.99
N LEU A 75 16.20 15.12 11.07
CA LEU A 75 14.88 14.57 11.39
C LEU A 75 14.95 13.05 11.62
N VAL A 76 15.64 12.31 10.75
CA VAL A 76 15.83 10.86 10.92
C VAL A 76 16.66 10.54 12.17
N GLY A 77 17.62 11.41 12.54
CA GLY A 77 18.37 11.27 13.79
C GLY A 77 17.56 11.51 15.08
N LYS A 78 16.35 12.10 14.98
CA LYS A 78 15.48 12.38 16.15
C LYS A 78 14.40 11.33 16.42
N GLU A 79 14.10 10.46 15.46
CA GLU A 79 13.11 9.38 15.63
C GLU A 79 13.73 8.03 16.03
N VAL A 80 15.06 7.95 16.16
CA VAL A 80 15.78 6.72 16.58
C VAL A 80 16.54 6.88 17.91
N MET A 81 16.08 7.78 18.79
CA MET A 81 16.53 7.89 20.18
C MET A 81 15.35 7.86 21.14
#